data_AF-A0A6J8D8I6-F1
#
_entry.id   AF-A0A6J8D8I6-F1
#
_cell.length_a   1.000
_cell.length_b   1.000
_cell.length_c   1.000
_cell.angle_alpha   90.00
_cell.angle_beta   90.00
_cell.angle_gamma   90.00
#
_symmetry.space_group_name_H-M   'P 1'
#
loop_
_entity.id
_entity.type
_entity.pdbx_description
1 polymer ?
#
loop_
_entity_poly.entity_id
_entity_poly.type
_entity_poly.pdbx_seq_one_letter_code
_entity_poly.pdbx_strand_id
1 'polypeptide(L)'
;MTTEIEWRRRWKPDLTSIPWQPLNIDGDVYLIKCKFTQNTYELLLTNLKSFWHEELSENALKKRVQKLNPSIEASVSRILDQIKNCLESQERGTSITIGFKDEEEENSKMVLKINSQLAGLPFCWNFLGKAADKEMASENLIVPLMAMVGELTRRQRELIKILQSKDKEIDDYKSQGGKTTRKHIETQEFVETAFENTMLMSKGFEEEVKSFLVLIIAFDELQGFEEARIFDDSGQDLYRQIMTKHSWLHRQKNDTETESSSLDEEELPVNDTSDEGRKPSTGTSWGSSRLPPSVAGPKSMSPSQKSPNKSPASSKSNTPDTSPIKDTELMRRQALERRLESDEAKKQEKAKKKKKMAF
;
A
#
# COMPACT_ATOMS: atom_id res chain seq x y z
N MET A 1 -13.42 14.75 -2.98
CA MET A 1 -13.00 13.53 -2.26
C MET A 1 -13.80 12.30 -2.67
N THR A 2 -15.13 12.36 -2.78
CA THR A 2 -16.00 11.23 -3.17
C THR A 2 -15.66 10.66 -4.55
N THR A 3 -15.37 11.53 -5.53
CA THR A 3 -15.00 11.15 -6.90
C THR A 3 -13.67 10.41 -7.00
N GLU A 4 -12.66 10.83 -6.23
CA GLU A 4 -11.35 10.17 -6.18
C GLU A 4 -11.45 8.78 -5.54
N ILE A 5 -12.23 8.64 -4.47
CA ILE A 5 -12.43 7.35 -3.80
C ILE A 5 -13.13 6.35 -4.73
N GLU A 6 -14.15 6.79 -5.45
CA GLU A 6 -14.85 5.95 -6.43
C GLU A 6 -13.95 5.53 -7.59
N TRP A 7 -13.09 6.43 -8.07
CA TRP A 7 -12.11 6.10 -9.10
C TRP A 7 -11.08 5.09 -8.60
N ARG A 8 -10.50 5.28 -7.40
CA ARG A 8 -9.54 4.35 -6.82
C ARG A 8 -10.10 2.92 -6.69
N ARG A 9 -11.41 2.76 -6.53
CA ARG A 9 -12.07 1.44 -6.47
C ARG A 9 -12.16 0.74 -7.83
N ARG A 10 -12.15 1.47 -8.94
CA ARG A 10 -12.31 0.94 -10.30
C ARG A 10 -11.01 0.94 -11.09
N TRP A 11 -10.08 1.80 -10.71
CA TRP A 11 -8.80 1.97 -11.37
C TRP A 11 -7.94 0.71 -11.23
N LYS A 12 -7.30 0.34 -12.34
CA LYS A 12 -6.34 -0.77 -12.39
C LYS A 12 -4.93 -0.20 -12.43
N PRO A 13 -4.03 -0.64 -11.53
CA PRO A 13 -2.65 -0.21 -11.53
C PRO A 13 -1.97 -0.46 -12.88
N ASP A 14 -1.24 0.55 -13.34
CA ASP A 14 -0.25 0.48 -14.40
C ASP A 14 1.14 0.15 -13.82
N LEU A 15 2.16 0.00 -14.68
CA LEU A 15 3.52 -0.28 -14.21
C LEU A 15 4.04 0.82 -13.28
N THR A 16 3.70 2.08 -13.57
CA THR A 16 4.16 3.23 -12.79
C THR A 16 3.70 3.18 -11.33
N SER A 17 2.49 2.68 -11.08
CA SER A 17 1.91 2.56 -9.74
C SER A 17 2.20 1.25 -9.01
N ILE A 18 2.89 0.30 -9.65
CA ILE A 18 3.39 -0.90 -8.99
C ILE A 18 4.61 -0.52 -8.14
N PRO A 19 4.64 -0.92 -6.85
CA PRO A 19 5.80 -0.71 -6.00
C PRO A 19 7.02 -1.47 -6.52
N TRP A 20 8.20 -0.95 -6.21
CA TRP A 20 9.45 -1.67 -6.48
C TRP A 20 9.57 -2.86 -5.54
N GLN A 21 10.16 -3.96 -5.98
CA GLN A 21 10.47 -5.10 -5.12
C GLN A 21 11.98 -5.34 -5.16
N PRO A 22 12.63 -5.56 -4.00
CA PRO A 22 14.03 -5.98 -3.99
C PRO A 22 14.15 -7.38 -4.57
N LEU A 23 15.18 -7.59 -5.37
CA LEU A 23 15.52 -8.86 -5.99
C LEU A 23 17.02 -9.10 -5.82
N ASN A 24 17.38 -10.01 -4.91
CA ASN A 24 18.76 -10.38 -4.64
C ASN A 24 19.20 -11.50 -5.58
N ILE A 25 20.25 -11.27 -6.36
CA ILE A 25 20.81 -12.23 -7.32
C ILE A 25 22.33 -12.22 -7.17
N ASP A 26 22.91 -13.37 -6.85
CA ASP A 26 24.37 -13.56 -6.75
C ASP A 26 25.09 -12.55 -5.83
N GLY A 27 24.41 -12.04 -4.80
CA GLY A 27 24.92 -11.04 -3.85
C GLY A 27 24.65 -9.58 -4.24
N ASP A 28 24.23 -9.33 -5.48
CA ASP A 28 23.82 -8.01 -5.95
C ASP A 28 22.32 -7.78 -5.70
N VAL A 29 21.97 -6.54 -5.34
CA VAL A 29 20.59 -6.12 -5.12
C VAL A 29 20.06 -5.37 -6.32
N TYR A 30 18.99 -5.91 -6.91
CA TYR A 30 18.23 -5.28 -7.98
C TYR A 30 16.88 -4.81 -7.46
N LEU A 31 16.25 -3.87 -8.17
CA LEU A 31 14.86 -3.51 -7.99
C LEU A 31 14.07 -3.91 -9.22
N ILE A 32 12.93 -4.56 -9.00
CA ILE A 32 12.05 -5.03 -10.07
C ILE A 32 10.62 -4.50 -9.87
N LYS A 33 9.97 -4.15 -10.97
CA LYS A 33 8.52 -4.01 -11.08
C LYS A 33 8.01 -4.98 -12.11
N CYS A 34 6.89 -5.63 -11.82
CA CYS A 34 6.23 -6.53 -12.76
C CYS A 34 4.72 -6.31 -12.75
N LYS A 35 4.16 -6.02 -13.91
CA LYS A 35 2.73 -5.97 -14.16
C LYS A 35 2.33 -7.22 -14.93
N PHE A 36 1.59 -8.10 -14.28
CA PHE A 36 0.99 -9.27 -14.94
C PHE A 36 -0.47 -8.99 -15.29
N THR A 37 -0.86 -9.33 -16.51
CA THR A 37 -2.27 -9.43 -16.91
C THR A 37 -2.64 -10.89 -17.14
N GLN A 38 -3.82 -11.17 -17.71
CA GLN A 38 -4.22 -12.55 -18.01
C GLN A 38 -3.36 -13.21 -19.09
N ASN A 39 -2.76 -12.41 -19.97
CA ASN A 39 -2.09 -12.90 -21.18
C ASN A 39 -0.84 -12.10 -21.59
N THR A 40 -0.49 -11.05 -20.86
CA THR A 40 0.72 -10.25 -21.09
C THR A 40 1.45 -9.99 -19.78
N TYR A 41 2.71 -9.58 -19.88
CA TYR A 41 3.40 -8.95 -18.78
C TYR A 41 4.23 -7.76 -19.25
N GLU A 42 4.52 -6.88 -18.30
CA GLU A 42 5.43 -5.77 -18.45
C GLU A 42 6.36 -5.74 -17.24
N LEU A 43 7.67 -5.58 -17.48
CA LEU A 43 8.72 -5.66 -16.47
C LEU A 43 9.66 -4.46 -16.61
N LEU A 44 10.04 -3.90 -15.47
CA LEU A 44 11.11 -2.93 -15.35
C LEU A 44 12.08 -3.37 -14.25
N LEU A 45 13.36 -3.46 -14.58
CA LEU A 45 14.44 -3.83 -13.67
C LEU A 45 15.45 -2.68 -13.59
N THR A 46 16.05 -2.47 -12.42
CA THR A 46 17.19 -1.57 -12.26
C THR A 46 18.18 -2.08 -11.22
N ASN A 47 19.45 -1.79 -11.43
CA ASN A 47 20.52 -1.90 -10.43
C ASN A 47 20.89 -0.52 -9.85
N LEU A 48 19.97 0.45 -9.96
CA LEU A 48 20.14 1.88 -9.63
C LEU A 48 21.17 2.65 -10.48
N LYS A 49 21.87 1.97 -11.41
CA LYS A 49 22.79 2.59 -12.38
C LYS A 49 22.20 2.61 -13.78
N SER A 50 21.49 1.56 -14.15
CA SER A 50 20.84 1.38 -15.45
C SER A 50 19.46 0.77 -15.27
N PHE A 51 18.62 0.94 -16.29
CA PHE A 51 17.25 0.43 -16.31
C PHE A 51 17.06 -0.47 -17.52
N TRP A 52 16.33 -1.56 -17.33
CA TRP A 52 15.96 -2.48 -18.39
C TRP A 52 14.47 -2.75 -18.38
N HIS A 53 13.86 -2.67 -19.56
CA HIS A 53 12.43 -2.86 -19.75
C HIS A 53 12.15 -4.01 -20.70
N GLU A 54 11.12 -4.78 -20.40
CA GLU A 54 10.54 -5.75 -21.32
C GLU A 54 9.01 -5.73 -21.23
N GLU A 55 8.36 -5.66 -22.38
CA GLU A 55 6.94 -5.95 -22.54
C GLU A 55 6.77 -7.16 -23.45
N LEU A 56 5.88 -8.10 -23.08
CA LEU A 56 5.62 -9.28 -23.88
C LEU A 56 4.12 -9.53 -24.06
N SER A 57 3.71 -9.62 -25.33
CA SER A 57 2.35 -9.97 -25.74
C SER A 57 2.09 -11.48 -25.68
N GLU A 58 0.82 -11.88 -25.67
CA GLU A 58 0.40 -13.29 -25.56
C GLU A 58 1.04 -14.21 -26.61
N ASN A 59 1.10 -13.75 -27.86
CA ASN A 59 1.66 -14.54 -28.96
C ASN A 59 3.17 -14.75 -28.79
N ALA A 60 3.88 -13.71 -28.36
CA ALA A 60 5.31 -13.79 -28.10
C ALA A 60 5.62 -14.65 -26.86
N LEU A 61 4.76 -14.55 -25.84
CA LEU A 61 4.81 -15.41 -24.65
C LEU A 61 4.67 -16.89 -25.01
N LYS A 62 3.62 -17.28 -25.75
CA LYS A 62 3.40 -18.67 -26.19
C LYS A 62 4.60 -19.22 -26.96
N LYS A 63 5.13 -18.45 -27.93
CA LYS A 63 6.31 -18.83 -28.70
C LYS A 63 7.54 -19.05 -27.81
N ARG A 64 7.75 -18.17 -26.81
CA ARG A 64 8.88 -18.29 -25.89
C ARG A 64 8.73 -19.50 -24.96
N VAL A 65 7.52 -19.74 -24.44
CA VAL A 65 7.23 -20.93 -23.63
C VAL A 65 7.51 -22.20 -24.41
N GLN A 66 6.99 -22.31 -25.64
CA GLN A 66 7.20 -23.48 -26.48
C GLN A 66 8.68 -23.72 -26.81
N LYS A 67 9.45 -22.63 -27.00
CA LYS A 67 10.89 -22.71 -27.25
C LYS A 67 11.69 -23.14 -26.02
N LEU A 68 11.37 -22.61 -24.84
CA LEU A 68 12.12 -22.89 -23.61
C LEU A 68 11.67 -24.16 -22.91
N ASN A 69 10.40 -24.53 -23.07
CA ASN A 69 9.74 -25.63 -22.36
C ASN A 69 8.86 -26.44 -23.32
N PRO A 70 9.45 -27.15 -24.32
CA PRO A 70 8.68 -27.87 -25.33
C PRO A 70 7.79 -28.99 -24.76
N SER A 71 8.09 -29.48 -23.55
CA SER A 71 7.33 -30.53 -22.87
C SER A 71 6.18 -30.02 -22.00
N ILE A 72 5.97 -28.71 -21.89
CA ILE A 72 4.95 -28.11 -21.02
C ILE A 72 3.73 -27.68 -21.84
N GLU A 73 2.60 -28.34 -21.58
CA GLU A 73 1.29 -27.98 -22.12
C GLU A 73 0.44 -27.33 -21.01
N ALA A 74 0.76 -26.08 -20.65
CA ALA A 74 0.04 -25.31 -19.64
C ALA A 74 -0.62 -24.06 -20.26
N SER A 75 -1.70 -23.57 -19.63
CA SER A 75 -2.32 -22.31 -20.03
C SER A 75 -1.36 -21.13 -19.78
N VAL A 76 -1.47 -20.09 -20.61
CA VAL A 76 -0.71 -18.84 -20.46
C VAL A 76 -0.86 -18.25 -19.06
N SER A 77 -2.08 -18.23 -18.52
CA SER A 77 -2.35 -17.72 -17.17
C SER A 77 -1.54 -18.47 -16.10
N ARG A 78 -1.50 -19.80 -16.17
CA ARG A 78 -0.77 -20.63 -15.20
C ARG A 78 0.75 -20.43 -15.31
N ILE A 79 1.24 -20.16 -16.50
CA ILE A 79 2.65 -19.84 -16.74
C ILE A 79 2.99 -18.47 -16.14
N LEU A 80 2.15 -17.46 -16.35
CA LEU A 80 2.34 -16.13 -15.76
C LEU A 80 2.25 -16.19 -14.23
N ASP A 81 1.32 -16.94 -13.67
CA ASP A 81 1.22 -17.17 -12.22
C ASP A 81 2.49 -17.85 -11.68
N GLN A 82 3.03 -18.85 -12.38
CA GLN A 82 4.28 -19.50 -12.00
C GLN A 82 5.46 -18.51 -12.00
N ILE A 83 5.58 -17.70 -13.06
CA ILE A 83 6.64 -16.69 -13.18
C ILE A 83 6.52 -15.66 -12.04
N LYS A 84 5.30 -15.18 -11.78
CA LYS A 84 5.01 -14.25 -10.69
C LYS A 84 5.41 -14.84 -9.34
N ASN A 85 4.99 -16.07 -9.05
CA ASN A 85 5.34 -16.74 -7.80
C ASN A 85 6.86 -16.91 -7.65
N CYS A 86 7.58 -17.25 -8.73
CA CYS A 86 9.04 -17.36 -8.68
C CYS A 86 9.72 -16.05 -8.30
N LEU A 87 9.17 -14.90 -8.69
CA LEU A 87 9.69 -13.57 -8.36
C LEU A 87 9.33 -13.13 -6.94
N GLU A 88 8.09 -13.40 -6.49
CA GLU A 88 7.58 -12.96 -5.18
C GLU A 88 8.00 -13.87 -4.03
N SER A 89 8.15 -15.17 -4.29
CA SER A 89 8.39 -16.20 -3.30
C SER A 89 9.34 -17.20 -3.93
N GLN A 90 10.65 -16.98 -3.77
CA GLN A 90 11.69 -17.87 -4.29
C GLN A 90 11.59 -19.26 -3.61
N GLU A 91 10.65 -20.09 -4.06
CA GLU A 91 10.36 -21.40 -3.51
C GLU A 91 11.58 -22.33 -3.63
N ARG A 92 11.66 -23.35 -2.76
CA ARG A 92 12.76 -24.32 -2.77
C ARG A 92 12.93 -24.94 -4.16
N GLY A 93 14.11 -24.75 -4.75
CA GLY A 93 14.43 -25.22 -6.10
C GLY A 93 14.25 -24.18 -7.21
N THR A 94 13.87 -22.94 -6.87
CA THR A 94 13.91 -21.79 -7.78
C THR A 94 15.30 -21.17 -7.77
N SER A 95 15.93 -21.07 -8.93
CA SER A 95 17.17 -20.34 -9.14
C SER A 95 16.91 -19.16 -10.07
N ILE A 96 17.34 -17.97 -9.67
CA ILE A 96 17.28 -16.77 -10.50
C ILE A 96 18.71 -16.33 -10.76
N THR A 97 19.03 -16.08 -12.02
CA THR A 97 20.37 -15.62 -12.45
C THR A 97 20.20 -14.49 -13.45
N ILE A 98 21.09 -13.50 -13.39
CA ILE A 98 21.08 -12.37 -14.33
C ILE A 98 22.38 -12.34 -15.12
N GLY A 99 22.27 -12.09 -16.43
CA GLY A 99 23.41 -11.94 -17.31
C GLY A 99 23.25 -10.72 -18.20
N PHE A 100 24.35 -10.00 -18.40
CA PHE A 100 24.41 -8.87 -19.32
C PHE A 100 25.20 -9.31 -20.55
N LYS A 101 24.61 -9.15 -21.74
CA LYS A 101 25.31 -9.37 -23.00
C LYS A 101 25.74 -8.01 -23.54
N ASP A 102 27.03 -7.75 -23.50
CA ASP A 102 27.69 -6.68 -24.22
C ASP A 102 28.45 -7.29 -25.37
N GLU A 103 28.23 -6.78 -26.59
CA GLU A 103 29.14 -6.86 -27.74
C GLU A 103 28.46 -6.09 -28.90
N GLU A 104 28.85 -4.82 -29.07
CA GLU A 104 28.82 -4.08 -30.34
C GLU A 104 27.49 -3.56 -30.95
N GLU A 105 26.32 -3.83 -30.37
CA GLU A 105 25.06 -3.16 -30.78
C GLU A 105 24.47 -2.29 -29.64
N GLU A 106 23.93 -1.12 -29.97
CA GLU A 106 23.34 -0.07 -29.11
C GLU A 106 22.20 -0.51 -28.16
N ASN A 107 21.99 -1.81 -27.93
CA ASN A 107 21.04 -2.36 -26.98
C ASN A 107 21.72 -3.44 -26.12
N SER A 108 22.35 -3.05 -25.00
CA SER A 108 22.74 -4.01 -23.96
C SER A 108 21.51 -4.81 -23.54
N LYS A 109 21.49 -6.10 -23.91
CA LYS A 109 20.37 -7.02 -23.64
C LYS A 109 20.63 -7.66 -22.28
N MET A 110 19.85 -7.25 -21.29
CA MET A 110 19.80 -7.92 -20.00
C MET A 110 18.96 -9.20 -20.13
N VAL A 111 19.48 -10.31 -19.62
CA VAL A 111 18.79 -11.59 -19.57
C VAL A 111 18.62 -12.02 -18.13
N LEU A 112 17.40 -11.93 -17.62
CA LEU A 112 17.03 -12.46 -16.30
C LEU A 112 16.41 -13.84 -16.49
N LYS A 113 17.11 -14.87 -16.01
CA LYS A 113 16.73 -16.28 -16.16
C LYS A 113 16.20 -16.83 -14.84
N ILE A 114 15.05 -17.49 -14.91
CA ILE A 114 14.42 -18.24 -13.83
C ILE A 114 14.45 -19.71 -14.23
N ASN A 115 14.99 -20.56 -13.35
CA ASN A 115 14.75 -22.00 -13.41
C ASN A 115 13.96 -22.41 -12.17
N SER A 116 12.85 -23.12 -12.35
CA SER A 116 12.02 -23.64 -11.27
C SER A 116 11.35 -24.95 -11.72
N GLN A 117 10.31 -25.38 -11.00
CA GLN A 117 9.51 -26.53 -11.40
C GLN A 117 8.03 -26.13 -11.50
N LEU A 118 7.38 -26.56 -12.58
CA LEU A 118 5.94 -26.40 -12.77
C LEU A 118 5.29 -27.78 -12.78
N ALA A 119 4.49 -28.08 -11.75
CA ALA A 119 3.84 -29.39 -11.56
C ALA A 119 4.82 -30.58 -11.62
N GLY A 120 6.03 -30.42 -11.05
CA GLY A 120 7.08 -31.43 -11.03
C GLY A 120 7.93 -31.52 -12.30
N LEU A 121 7.60 -30.76 -13.35
CA LEU A 121 8.41 -30.66 -14.56
C LEU A 121 9.40 -29.49 -14.46
N PRO A 122 10.64 -29.60 -14.96
CA PRO A 122 11.56 -28.47 -15.06
C PRO A 122 10.95 -27.34 -15.88
N PHE A 123 10.98 -26.12 -15.33
CA PHE A 123 10.46 -24.92 -15.97
C PHE A 123 11.57 -23.88 -16.06
N CYS A 124 11.80 -23.33 -17.25
CA CYS A 124 12.77 -22.27 -17.51
C CYS A 124 12.06 -21.06 -18.13
N TRP A 125 12.36 -19.87 -17.61
CA TRP A 125 11.91 -18.61 -18.18
C TRP A 125 13.06 -17.62 -18.33
N ASN A 126 13.08 -16.89 -19.44
CA ASN A 126 14.05 -15.81 -19.67
C ASN A 126 13.29 -14.52 -19.97
N PHE A 127 13.51 -13.50 -19.16
CA PHE A 127 13.20 -12.12 -19.51
C PHE A 127 14.33 -11.56 -20.36
N LEU A 128 13.96 -10.83 -21.41
CA LEU A 128 14.90 -10.24 -22.38
C LEU A 128 14.72 -8.72 -22.33
N GLY A 129 15.33 -8.09 -21.34
CA GLY A 129 15.26 -6.65 -21.13
C GLY A 129 16.14 -5.89 -22.12
N LYS A 130 15.57 -4.84 -22.71
CA LYS A 130 16.33 -3.82 -23.46
C LYS A 130 16.61 -2.64 -22.54
N ALA A 131 17.57 -1.79 -22.89
CA ALA A 131 17.77 -0.54 -22.17
C ALA A 131 16.46 0.26 -22.13
N ALA A 132 16.02 0.64 -20.93
CA ALA A 132 14.82 1.44 -20.76
C ALA A 132 15.10 2.89 -21.15
N ASP A 133 14.06 3.59 -21.62
CA ASP A 133 14.16 5.00 -21.92
C ASP A 133 14.37 5.83 -20.64
N LYS A 134 15.03 7.00 -20.79
CA LYS A 134 15.33 7.93 -19.70
C LYS A 134 14.04 8.44 -19.04
N GLU A 135 12.97 8.62 -19.81
CA GLU A 135 11.65 9.01 -19.30
C GLU A 135 11.11 7.96 -18.33
N MET A 136 11.28 6.68 -18.65
CA MET A 136 10.81 5.58 -17.79
C MET A 136 11.52 5.56 -16.43
N ALA A 137 12.83 5.84 -16.39
CA ALA A 137 13.57 5.99 -15.13
C ALA A 137 13.08 7.18 -14.30
N SER A 138 12.78 8.30 -14.97
CA SER A 138 12.24 9.50 -14.35
C SER A 138 10.87 9.25 -13.72
N GLU A 139 9.94 8.70 -14.49
CA GLU A 139 8.55 8.46 -14.09
C GLU A 139 8.40 7.36 -13.04
N ASN A 140 9.26 6.33 -13.09
CA ASN A 140 9.15 5.18 -12.20
C ASN A 140 10.01 5.28 -10.94
N LEU A 141 11.07 6.10 -10.91
CA LEU A 141 11.95 6.16 -9.75
C LEU A 141 12.22 7.59 -9.28
N ILE A 142 12.74 8.47 -10.14
CA ILE A 142 13.26 9.78 -9.73
C ILE A 142 12.14 10.70 -9.23
N VAL A 143 11.11 10.96 -10.05
CA VAL A 143 9.99 11.83 -9.68
C VAL A 143 9.22 11.29 -8.47
N PRO A 144 8.88 9.99 -8.39
CA PRO A 144 8.22 9.43 -7.21
C PRO A 144 9.06 9.59 -5.93
N LEU A 145 10.37 9.35 -5.99
CA LEU A 145 11.26 9.54 -4.83
C LEU A 145 11.30 11.00 -4.36
N MET A 146 11.39 11.96 -5.29
CA MET A 146 11.33 13.38 -4.96
C MET A 146 10.00 13.75 -4.30
N ALA A 147 8.88 13.21 -4.79
CA ALA A 147 7.57 13.39 -4.18
C ALA A 147 7.48 12.74 -2.79
N MET A 148 8.10 11.57 -2.59
CA MET A 148 8.18 10.90 -1.29
C MET A 148 8.93 11.75 -0.26
N VAL A 149 10.11 12.27 -0.63
CA VAL A 149 10.90 13.17 0.22
C VAL A 149 10.11 14.43 0.57
N GLY A 150 9.41 15.01 -0.41
CA GLY A 150 8.53 16.17 -0.20
C GLY A 150 7.40 15.87 0.78
N GLU A 151 6.73 14.74 0.65
CA GLU A 151 5.62 14.32 1.52
C GLU A 151 6.11 13.94 2.93
N LEU A 152 7.25 13.26 3.07
CA LEU A 152 7.87 12.95 4.37
C LEU A 152 8.25 14.24 5.11
N THR A 153 8.89 15.18 4.41
CA THR A 153 9.21 16.51 4.96
C THR A 153 7.96 17.27 5.39
N ARG A 154 6.85 17.16 4.63
CA ARG A 154 5.57 17.77 4.99
C ARG A 154 4.95 17.12 6.24
N ARG A 155 4.97 15.79 6.33
CA ARG A 155 4.48 15.03 7.50
C ARG A 155 5.29 15.35 8.75
N GLN A 156 6.62 15.42 8.65
CA GLN A 156 7.50 15.81 9.75
C GLN A 156 7.14 17.20 10.28
N ARG A 157 7.01 18.20 9.41
CA ARG A 157 6.60 19.55 9.81
C ARG A 157 5.24 19.60 10.50
N GLU A 158 4.28 18.80 10.03
CA GLU A 158 2.96 18.76 10.65
C GLU A 158 3.00 18.08 12.04
N LEU A 159 3.78 17.01 12.19
CA LEU A 159 3.99 16.37 13.49
C LEU A 159 4.65 17.32 14.49
N ILE A 160 5.65 18.10 14.06
CA ILE A 160 6.32 19.11 14.88
C ILE A 160 5.32 20.16 15.40
N LYS A 161 4.42 20.65 14.54
CA LYS A 161 3.36 21.58 14.96
C LYS A 161 2.42 20.96 15.99
N ILE A 162 2.04 19.69 15.79
CA ILE A 162 1.18 18.97 16.73
C ILE A 162 1.89 18.84 18.09
N LEU A 163 3.18 18.49 18.11
CA LEU A 163 3.98 18.40 19.33
C LEU A 163 4.05 19.74 20.06
N GLN A 164 4.38 20.82 19.36
CA GLN A 164 4.39 22.17 19.93
C GLN A 164 3.02 22.60 20.46
N SER A 165 1.94 22.21 19.79
CA SER A 165 0.58 22.46 20.28
C SER A 165 0.27 21.67 21.54
N LYS A 166 0.81 20.44 21.67
CA LYS A 166 0.68 19.62 22.88
C LYS A 166 1.52 20.14 24.03
N ASP A 167 2.70 20.68 23.78
CA ASP A 167 3.49 21.32 24.83
C ASP A 167 2.79 22.55 25.40
N LYS A 168 2.13 23.36 24.56
CA LYS A 168 1.29 24.48 25.03
C LYS A 168 0.12 24.02 25.90
N GLU A 169 -0.53 22.92 25.51
CA GLU A 169 -1.61 22.32 26.31
C GLU A 169 -1.09 21.84 27.67
N ILE A 170 0.09 21.19 27.70
CA ILE A 170 0.74 20.73 28.94
C ILE A 170 1.14 21.90 29.83
N ASP A 171 1.70 22.97 29.25
CA ASP A 171 2.10 24.17 29.98
C ASP A 171 0.89 24.88 30.63
N ASP A 172 -0.23 25.00 29.90
CA ASP A 172 -1.48 25.53 30.46
C ASP A 172 -1.94 24.72 31.69
N TYR A 173 -1.96 23.38 31.59
CA TYR A 173 -2.29 22.54 32.74
C TYR A 173 -1.31 22.72 33.92
N LYS A 174 -0.01 22.81 33.66
CA LYS A 174 1.00 23.05 34.70
C LYS A 174 0.80 24.41 35.36
N SER A 175 0.50 25.45 34.57
CA SER A 175 0.25 26.82 35.06
C SER A 175 -0.98 26.92 35.97
N GLN A 176 -2.00 26.10 35.71
CA GLN A 176 -3.21 25.97 36.55
C GLN A 176 -3.00 25.09 37.79
N GLY A 177 -1.76 24.63 38.05
CA GLY A 177 -1.41 23.80 39.20
C GLY A 177 -1.61 22.29 38.98
N GLY A 178 -1.90 21.88 37.74
CA GLY A 178 -1.96 20.48 37.34
C GLY A 178 -0.60 19.79 37.53
N LYS A 179 -0.61 18.61 38.17
CA LYS A 179 0.59 17.81 38.42
C LYS A 179 0.37 16.38 37.97
N THR A 180 1.38 15.82 37.31
CA THR A 180 1.37 14.40 36.96
C THR A 180 1.44 13.54 38.23
N THR A 181 0.57 12.54 38.34
CA THR A 181 0.61 11.59 39.48
C THR A 181 1.85 10.68 39.40
N ARG A 182 2.37 10.47 38.18
CA ARG A 182 3.56 9.66 37.90
C ARG A 182 4.60 10.56 37.24
N LYS A 183 5.78 10.69 37.84
CA LYS A 183 6.83 11.58 37.29
C LYS A 183 7.44 11.07 35.98
N HIS A 184 7.52 9.75 35.78
CA HIS A 184 8.16 9.16 34.59
C HIS A 184 7.39 9.35 33.27
N ILE A 185 6.15 9.84 33.32
CA ILE A 185 5.37 10.18 32.11
C ILE A 185 5.48 11.66 31.74
N GLU A 186 6.13 12.47 32.58
CA GLU A 186 6.34 13.88 32.27
C GLU A 186 7.35 14.00 31.14
N THR A 187 6.94 14.60 30.03
CA THR A 187 7.79 14.89 28.89
C THR A 187 8.48 16.24 29.06
N GLN A 188 9.67 16.36 28.48
CA GLN A 188 10.32 17.65 28.28
C GLN A 188 9.67 18.38 27.10
N GLU A 189 9.76 19.71 27.09
CA GLU A 189 9.31 20.53 25.97
C GLU A 189 10.07 20.13 24.70
N PHE A 190 9.35 19.97 23.60
CA PHE A 190 9.93 19.59 22.33
C PHE A 190 10.66 20.78 21.69
N VAL A 191 11.94 20.59 21.41
CA VAL A 191 12.78 21.56 20.70
C VAL A 191 13.26 20.95 19.39
N GLU A 192 12.76 21.48 18.27
CA GLU A 192 13.01 20.97 16.91
C GLU A 192 14.50 20.87 16.58
N THR A 193 15.27 21.94 16.79
CA THR A 193 16.70 21.97 16.47
C THR A 193 17.52 20.96 17.29
N ALA A 194 17.16 20.76 18.56
CA ALA A 194 17.80 19.77 19.42
C ALA A 194 17.48 18.34 18.97
N PHE A 195 16.22 18.10 18.58
CA PHE A 195 15.78 16.83 18.03
C PHE A 195 16.52 16.50 16.72
N GLU A 196 16.59 17.44 15.77
CA GLU A 196 17.29 17.25 14.50
C GLU A 196 18.78 16.93 14.69
N ASN A 197 19.46 17.69 15.55
CA ASN A 197 20.86 17.43 15.89
C ASN A 197 21.04 16.05 16.53
N THR A 198 20.11 15.65 17.41
CA THR A 198 20.15 14.31 18.02
C THR A 198 19.97 13.21 16.98
N MET A 199 19.06 13.39 16.02
CA MET A 199 18.82 12.42 14.96
C MET A 199 20.01 12.28 14.02
N LEU A 200 20.64 13.39 13.61
CA LEU A 200 21.84 13.38 12.76
C LEU A 200 23.03 12.65 13.42
N MET A 201 23.16 12.76 14.74
CA MET A 201 24.25 12.13 15.50
C MET A 201 23.88 10.73 16.02
N SER A 202 22.68 10.24 15.69
CA SER A 202 22.21 8.94 16.17
C SER A 202 22.85 7.80 15.40
N LYS A 203 23.05 6.67 16.09
CA LYS A 203 23.46 5.42 15.43
C LYS A 203 22.46 4.96 14.37
N GLY A 204 21.17 5.25 14.57
CA GLY A 204 20.12 4.92 13.61
C GLY A 204 20.33 5.61 12.26
N PHE A 205 20.72 6.89 12.27
CA PHE A 205 21.05 7.62 11.05
C PHE A 205 22.27 7.03 10.33
N GLU A 206 23.31 6.67 11.10
CA GLU A 206 24.50 6.01 10.55
C GLU A 206 24.18 4.64 9.92
N GLU A 207 23.39 3.81 10.61
CA GLU A 207 22.92 2.51 10.13
C GLU A 207 22.07 2.64 8.86
N GLU A 208 21.16 3.62 8.82
CA GLU A 208 20.33 3.91 7.65
C GLU A 208 21.20 4.28 6.44
N VAL A 209 22.13 5.23 6.60
CA VAL A 209 23.05 5.64 5.52
C VAL A 209 23.88 4.46 5.04
N LYS A 210 24.44 3.65 5.94
CA LYS A 210 25.21 2.45 5.59
C LYS A 210 24.37 1.44 4.79
N SER A 211 23.11 1.25 5.16
CA SER A 211 22.22 0.32 4.47
C SER A 211 22.03 0.66 2.98
N PHE A 212 22.05 1.95 2.62
CA PHE A 212 21.99 2.41 1.23
C PHE A 212 23.36 2.40 0.54
N LEU A 213 24.45 2.61 1.28
CA LEU A 213 25.81 2.59 0.71
C LEU A 213 26.22 1.21 0.19
N VAL A 214 25.66 0.12 0.73
CA VAL A 214 25.82 -1.25 0.21
C VAL A 214 25.41 -1.36 -1.27
N LEU A 215 24.56 -0.46 -1.77
CA LEU A 215 24.13 -0.42 -3.17
C LEU A 215 25.15 0.21 -4.12
N ILE A 216 26.11 0.95 -3.56
CA ILE A 216 27.12 1.72 -4.31
C ILE A 216 28.48 1.02 -4.23
N ILE A 217 28.81 0.45 -3.08
CA ILE A 217 30.09 -0.16 -2.76
C ILE A 217 30.01 -1.67 -3.01
N ALA A 218 31.08 -2.28 -3.55
CA ALA A 218 31.15 -3.72 -3.73
C ALA A 218 31.01 -4.45 -2.38
N PHE A 219 30.18 -5.49 -2.35
CA PHE A 219 29.79 -6.26 -1.16
C PHE A 219 30.99 -6.74 -0.31
N ASP A 220 32.15 -6.93 -0.93
CA ASP A 220 33.38 -7.44 -0.31
C ASP A 220 34.04 -6.48 0.71
N GLU A 221 33.76 -5.18 0.65
CA GLU A 221 34.34 -4.19 1.58
C GLU A 221 33.53 -4.00 2.87
N LEU A 222 32.29 -4.50 2.93
CA LEU A 222 31.37 -4.34 4.06
C LEU A 222 30.99 -5.71 4.65
N GLN A 223 31.91 -6.33 5.37
CA GLN A 223 31.63 -7.58 6.09
C GLN A 223 30.49 -7.39 7.11
N GLY A 224 29.43 -8.20 7.00
CA GLY A 224 28.40 -8.37 8.04
C GLY A 224 27.06 -7.65 7.81
N PHE A 225 26.79 -7.11 6.62
CA PHE A 225 25.47 -6.58 6.29
C PHE A 225 24.65 -7.62 5.52
N GLU A 226 23.55 -8.08 6.12
CA GLU A 226 22.82 -9.23 5.59
C GLU A 226 21.81 -8.90 4.49
N GLU A 227 21.40 -7.65 4.27
CA GLU A 227 20.50 -7.29 3.16
C GLU A 227 20.37 -5.76 3.04
N ALA A 228 20.42 -5.22 1.82
CA ALA A 228 20.05 -3.82 1.61
C ALA A 228 18.52 -3.69 1.74
N ARG A 229 18.05 -2.90 2.72
CA ARG A 229 16.63 -2.63 2.93
C ARG A 229 16.18 -1.48 2.03
N ILE A 230 16.12 -1.74 0.73
CA ILE A 230 15.62 -0.73 -0.20
C ILE A 230 14.09 -0.72 -0.13
N PHE A 231 13.52 0.43 0.27
CA PHE A 231 12.08 0.63 0.44
C PHE A 231 11.43 -0.43 1.35
N ASP A 232 11.41 -0.14 2.65
CA ASP A 232 10.61 -0.88 3.62
C ASP A 232 9.10 -0.84 3.26
N ASP A 233 8.30 -1.65 3.94
CA ASP A 233 6.85 -1.71 3.71
C ASP A 233 6.19 -0.32 3.76
N SER A 234 6.64 0.55 4.67
CA SER A 234 6.12 1.90 4.81
C SER A 234 6.48 2.81 3.64
N GLY A 235 7.71 2.71 3.13
CA GLY A 235 8.18 3.37 1.92
C GLY A 235 7.43 2.91 0.67
N GLN A 236 7.18 1.60 0.53
CA GLN A 236 6.40 1.05 -0.58
C GLN A 236 4.94 1.52 -0.58
N ASP A 237 4.34 1.57 0.60
CA ASP A 237 2.99 2.10 0.76
C ASP A 237 2.92 3.59 0.41
N LEU A 238 3.92 4.37 0.83
CA LEU A 238 4.00 5.79 0.47
C LEU A 238 4.20 5.96 -1.05
N TYR A 239 5.09 5.18 -1.65
CA TYR A 239 5.30 5.14 -3.10
C TYR A 239 3.97 4.88 -3.83
N ARG A 240 3.25 3.83 -3.43
CA ARG A 240 1.95 3.47 -4.01
C ARG A 240 0.93 4.60 -3.87
N GLN A 241 0.85 5.24 -2.71
CA GLN A 241 -0.06 6.37 -2.47
C GLN A 241 0.23 7.55 -3.40
N ILE A 242 1.51 7.89 -3.56
CA ILE A 242 1.97 8.97 -4.44
C ILE A 242 1.65 8.64 -5.89
N MET A 243 1.98 7.43 -6.36
CA MET A 243 1.72 7.06 -7.75
C MET A 243 0.23 6.96 -8.06
N THR A 244 -0.57 6.44 -7.13
CA THR A 244 -2.04 6.47 -7.26
C THR A 244 -2.56 7.90 -7.38
N LYS A 245 -2.01 8.83 -6.59
CA LYS A 245 -2.39 10.25 -6.65
C LYS A 245 -1.92 10.90 -7.94
N HIS A 246 -0.72 10.57 -8.42
CA HIS A 246 -0.16 11.02 -9.68
C HIS A 246 -1.08 10.64 -10.85
N SER A 247 -1.47 9.36 -10.95
CA SER A 247 -2.39 8.88 -11.99
C SER A 247 -3.76 9.56 -11.93
N TRP A 248 -4.28 9.86 -10.72
CA TRP A 248 -5.52 10.61 -10.56
C TRP A 248 -5.41 12.05 -11.11
N LEU A 249 -4.32 12.75 -10.79
CA LEU A 249 -4.09 14.14 -11.22
C LEU A 249 -3.86 14.23 -12.73
N HIS A 250 -3.09 13.31 -13.30
CA HIS A 250 -2.85 13.26 -14.75
C HIS A 250 -4.15 13.01 -15.54
N ARG A 251 -5.05 12.16 -15.02
CA ARG A 251 -6.36 11.98 -15.63
C ARG A 251 -7.15 13.31 -15.71
N GLN A 252 -7.20 14.06 -14.61
CA GLN A 252 -7.97 15.32 -14.58
C GLN A 252 -7.46 16.31 -15.62
N LYS A 253 -6.14 16.36 -15.82
CA LYS A 253 -5.54 17.22 -16.83
C LYS A 253 -6.00 16.84 -18.25
N ASN A 254 -5.97 15.55 -18.58
CA ASN A 254 -6.41 15.06 -19.89
C ASN A 254 -7.92 15.27 -20.10
N ASP A 255 -8.75 15.06 -19.08
CA ASP A 255 -10.20 15.31 -19.12
C ASP A 255 -10.49 16.81 -19.36
N THR A 256 -9.70 17.71 -18.76
CA THR A 256 -9.85 19.17 -18.92
C THR A 256 -9.36 19.67 -20.30
N GLU A 257 -8.26 19.12 -20.81
CA GLU A 257 -7.72 19.46 -22.14
C GLU A 257 -8.68 19.04 -23.26
N THR A 258 -9.31 17.86 -23.12
CA THR A 258 -10.27 17.32 -24.11
C THR A 258 -11.58 18.13 -24.14
N GLU A 259 -12.04 18.66 -23.00
CA GLU A 259 -13.21 19.56 -22.97
C GLU A 259 -12.88 20.94 -23.55
N SER A 260 -11.67 21.48 -23.31
CA SER A 260 -11.25 22.77 -23.84
C SER A 260 -11.03 22.79 -25.36
N SER A 261 -10.63 21.67 -25.97
CA SER A 261 -10.48 21.58 -27.44
C SER A 261 -11.80 21.42 -28.19
N SER A 262 -12.94 21.31 -27.48
CA SER A 262 -14.26 21.12 -28.09
C SER A 262 -15.11 22.40 -28.20
N LEU A 263 -14.54 23.56 -27.84
CA LEU A 263 -15.28 24.85 -27.77
C LEU A 263 -14.76 25.95 -28.72
N ASP A 264 -13.85 25.67 -29.65
CA ASP A 264 -13.31 26.66 -30.59
C ASP A 264 -13.62 26.34 -32.07
N GLU A 265 -14.87 25.98 -32.38
CA GLU A 265 -15.43 26.11 -33.73
C GLU A 265 -16.76 26.87 -33.66
N GLU A 266 -16.72 28.17 -33.37
CA GLU A 266 -17.78 29.10 -33.78
C GLU A 266 -17.40 29.75 -35.12
N GLU A 267 -18.01 29.24 -36.20
CA GLU A 267 -18.10 29.92 -37.49
C GLU A 267 -18.90 31.23 -37.36
N LEU A 268 -18.41 32.28 -38.01
CA LEU A 268 -19.05 33.59 -38.12
C LEU A 268 -20.37 33.53 -38.93
N PRO A 269 -21.35 34.40 -38.65
CA PRO A 269 -22.72 34.26 -39.16
C PRO A 269 -22.90 34.91 -40.55
N VAL A 270 -23.68 34.25 -41.42
CA VAL A 270 -24.27 34.89 -42.61
C VAL A 270 -25.76 34.51 -42.75
N ASN A 271 -26.58 35.52 -42.48
CA ASN A 271 -27.86 35.87 -43.09
C ASN A 271 -29.09 34.91 -43.03
N ASP A 272 -30.00 35.29 -42.13
CA ASP A 272 -31.44 35.56 -42.34
C ASP A 272 -32.19 34.86 -43.49
N THR A 273 -33.14 33.98 -43.14
CA THR A 273 -34.55 34.03 -43.59
C THR A 273 -35.40 32.92 -42.92
N SER A 274 -36.53 33.34 -42.33
CA SER A 274 -37.83 32.65 -42.08
C SER A 274 -37.85 31.15 -41.69
N ASP A 275 -38.42 30.81 -40.53
CA ASP A 275 -39.87 30.51 -40.38
C ASP A 275 -40.20 29.79 -39.04
N GLU A 276 -41.42 30.05 -38.58
CA GLU A 276 -42.28 29.47 -37.53
C GLU A 276 -41.83 28.36 -36.53
N GLY A 277 -41.87 28.72 -35.24
CA GLY A 277 -42.84 28.18 -34.27
C GLY A 277 -42.72 26.73 -33.73
N ARG A 278 -42.23 26.57 -32.47
CA ARG A 278 -42.87 25.76 -31.39
C ARG A 278 -42.02 25.70 -30.10
N LYS A 279 -42.64 26.01 -28.95
CA LYS A 279 -42.28 25.53 -27.59
C LYS A 279 -43.00 24.19 -27.33
N PRO A 280 -42.51 23.27 -26.45
CA PRO A 280 -42.69 23.32 -24.97
C PRO A 280 -41.40 22.99 -24.16
N SER A 281 -41.16 23.56 -22.97
CA SER A 281 -41.49 23.04 -21.60
C SER A 281 -40.86 21.66 -21.32
N THR A 282 -40.03 21.37 -20.31
CA THR A 282 -40.11 21.47 -18.82
C THR A 282 -38.90 20.64 -18.32
N GLY A 283 -38.28 20.77 -17.14
CA GLY A 283 -38.54 21.54 -15.94
C GLY A 283 -37.42 21.26 -14.92
N THR A 284 -37.26 22.19 -13.99
CA THR A 284 -36.37 22.14 -12.82
C THR A 284 -36.93 21.15 -11.78
N SER A 285 -36.07 20.39 -11.10
CA SER A 285 -36.42 19.77 -9.80
C SER A 285 -35.25 19.86 -8.82
N TRP A 286 -35.50 20.57 -7.74
CA TRP A 286 -34.62 20.78 -6.60
C TRP A 286 -34.55 19.55 -5.68
N GLY A 287 -33.35 19.30 -5.15
CA GLY A 287 -33.10 19.02 -3.73
C GLY A 287 -33.52 17.67 -3.14
N SER A 288 -32.54 16.90 -2.67
CA SER A 288 -32.42 16.59 -1.22
C SER A 288 -31.18 15.74 -0.94
N SER A 289 -30.13 16.43 -0.48
CA SER A 289 -28.99 15.85 0.20
C SER A 289 -29.44 15.17 1.50
N ARG A 290 -29.10 13.90 1.70
CA ARG A 290 -29.06 13.27 3.03
C ARG A 290 -27.73 12.54 3.20
N LEU A 291 -26.86 13.19 3.98
CA LEU A 291 -25.60 12.64 4.48
C LEU A 291 -25.85 11.78 5.73
N PRO A 292 -24.95 10.82 6.03
CA PRO A 292 -25.09 9.88 7.14
C PRO A 292 -24.84 10.51 8.53
N PRO A 293 -25.35 9.90 9.61
CA PRO A 293 -25.38 10.50 10.93
C PRO A 293 -24.14 10.15 11.75
N SER A 294 -23.23 11.11 11.95
CA SER A 294 -22.30 11.11 13.08
C SER A 294 -22.03 12.50 13.65
N VAL A 295 -22.93 13.46 13.42
CA VAL A 295 -22.86 14.82 13.97
C VAL A 295 -24.19 15.18 14.63
N ALA A 296 -24.49 14.55 15.77
CA ALA A 296 -25.46 15.07 16.75
C ALA A 296 -25.26 14.35 18.09
N GLY A 297 -24.74 15.07 19.08
CA GLY A 297 -24.74 14.67 20.49
C GLY A 297 -26.13 14.80 21.14
N PRO A 298 -26.28 14.38 22.41
CA PRO A 298 -27.43 13.58 22.82
C PRO A 298 -28.52 14.35 23.59
N LYS A 299 -29.79 13.94 23.46
CA LYS A 299 -30.82 14.15 24.49
C LYS A 299 -31.77 12.95 24.63
N SER A 300 -31.72 12.41 25.85
CA SER A 300 -32.66 11.68 26.70
C SER A 300 -34.06 11.25 26.22
N MET A 301 -34.41 10.05 26.70
CA MET A 301 -35.70 9.53 27.22
C MET A 301 -36.32 8.34 26.46
N SER A 302 -36.29 7.21 27.17
CA SER A 302 -36.84 5.85 26.94
C SER A 302 -38.38 5.80 27.04
N PRO A 303 -39.03 4.60 27.06
CA PRO A 303 -38.96 3.44 26.16
C PRO A 303 -40.38 3.02 25.68
N SER A 304 -40.50 2.26 24.59
CA SER A 304 -41.69 1.40 24.41
C SER A 304 -41.31 0.03 23.86
N GLN A 305 -41.95 -0.97 24.46
CA GLN A 305 -41.73 -2.39 24.34
C GLN A 305 -42.25 -2.95 23.01
N LYS A 306 -41.56 -3.97 22.47
CA LYS A 306 -42.17 -5.24 22.00
C LYS A 306 -41.08 -6.25 21.63
N SER A 307 -41.15 -7.42 22.26
CA SER A 307 -40.32 -8.61 21.99
C SER A 307 -41.05 -9.54 20.97
N PRO A 308 -40.56 -10.76 20.67
CA PRO A 308 -40.12 -11.13 19.32
C PRO A 308 -40.99 -12.23 18.68
N ASN A 309 -40.82 -12.51 17.39
CA ASN A 309 -41.41 -13.70 16.77
C ASN A 309 -40.38 -14.57 16.04
N LYS A 310 -40.19 -15.76 16.62
CA LYS A 310 -39.99 -17.11 16.06
C LYS A 310 -39.33 -17.30 14.70
N SER A 311 -38.21 -18.03 14.73
CA SER A 311 -37.67 -18.85 13.64
C SER A 311 -38.60 -20.02 13.27
N PRO A 312 -38.31 -20.68 12.12
CA PRO A 312 -38.28 -22.13 12.10
C PRO A 312 -36.93 -22.68 11.60
N ALA A 313 -36.65 -23.89 12.06
CA ALA A 313 -35.42 -24.64 11.87
C ALA A 313 -35.39 -25.46 10.56
N SER A 314 -34.19 -25.70 10.05
CA SER A 314 -33.57 -27.03 9.90
C SER A 314 -32.76 -27.19 8.60
N SER A 315 -31.48 -27.50 8.74
CA SER A 315 -30.82 -28.60 8.03
C SER A 315 -29.42 -28.83 8.63
N LYS A 316 -29.14 -30.09 8.93
CA LYS A 316 -27.86 -30.58 9.45
C LYS A 316 -26.93 -30.88 8.28
N SER A 317 -25.71 -30.37 8.29
CA SER A 317 -24.55 -30.98 7.63
C SER A 317 -23.35 -30.90 8.57
N ASN A 318 -22.73 -32.06 8.78
CA ASN A 318 -21.54 -32.24 9.60
C ASN A 318 -20.29 -31.92 8.78
N THR A 319 -19.53 -30.90 9.18
CA THR A 319 -18.10 -30.74 8.90
C THR A 319 -17.44 -30.06 10.10
N PRO A 320 -16.24 -30.48 10.56
CA PRO A 320 -15.60 -29.88 11.72
C PRO A 320 -14.89 -28.59 11.31
N ASP A 321 -15.61 -27.47 11.32
CA ASP A 321 -15.02 -26.13 11.20
C ASP A 321 -14.51 -25.66 12.57
N THR A 322 -13.33 -26.13 12.97
CA THR A 322 -12.53 -25.49 14.01
C THR A 322 -11.78 -24.32 13.38
N SER A 323 -12.46 -23.16 13.29
CA SER A 323 -11.81 -21.92 12.92
C SER A 323 -11.08 -21.33 14.15
N PRO A 324 -9.83 -20.86 14.04
CA PRO A 324 -9.02 -20.32 15.15
C PRO A 324 -9.67 -19.14 15.90
N ILE A 325 -10.69 -18.52 15.29
CA ILE A 325 -11.41 -17.36 15.81
C ILE A 325 -12.45 -17.79 16.87
N LYS A 326 -13.04 -18.99 16.78
CA LYS A 326 -14.00 -19.47 17.78
C LYS A 326 -13.33 -19.88 19.08
N ASP A 327 -12.13 -20.44 19.01
CA ASP A 327 -11.36 -20.86 20.19
C ASP A 327 -10.82 -19.68 20.98
N THR A 328 -10.45 -18.59 20.30
CA THR A 328 -10.01 -17.35 20.95
C THR A 328 -11.15 -16.61 21.66
N GLU A 329 -12.34 -16.59 21.06
CA GLU A 329 -13.55 -16.01 21.66
C GLU A 329 -14.00 -16.81 22.90
N LEU A 330 -13.95 -18.14 22.83
CA LEU A 330 -14.32 -19.03 23.95
C LEU A 330 -13.34 -18.89 25.12
N MET A 331 -12.04 -18.85 24.84
CA MET A 331 -10.99 -18.57 25.84
C MET A 331 -11.18 -17.20 26.51
N ARG A 332 -11.54 -16.18 25.73
CA ARG A 332 -11.84 -14.84 26.25
C ARG A 332 -13.04 -14.85 27.19
N ARG A 333 -14.08 -15.62 26.86
CA ARG A 333 -15.30 -15.74 27.68
C ARG A 333 -15.03 -16.45 29.01
N GLN A 334 -14.28 -17.56 28.98
CA GLN A 334 -13.89 -18.28 30.19
C GLN A 334 -12.97 -17.45 31.10
N ALA A 335 -12.05 -16.67 30.52
CA ALA A 335 -11.19 -15.77 31.29
C ALA A 335 -11.98 -14.66 31.98
N LEU A 336 -13.04 -14.15 31.33
CA LEU A 336 -13.89 -13.10 31.88
C LEU A 336 -14.78 -13.64 33.01
N GLU A 337 -15.29 -14.87 32.87
CA GLU A 337 -16.08 -15.56 33.90
C GLU A 337 -15.25 -15.82 35.17
N ARG A 338 -14.03 -16.36 35.04
CA ARG A 338 -13.10 -16.52 36.18
C ARG A 338 -12.77 -15.20 36.88
N ARG A 339 -12.68 -14.10 36.12
CA ARG A 339 -12.40 -12.77 36.68
C ARG A 339 -13.59 -12.25 37.50
N LEU A 340 -14.80 -12.45 37.01
CA LEU A 340 -16.03 -12.09 37.72
C LEU A 340 -16.19 -12.90 39.01
N GLU A 341 -15.94 -14.21 38.98
CA GLU A 341 -15.99 -15.08 40.16
C GLU A 341 -14.94 -14.67 41.21
N SER A 342 -13.71 -14.37 40.80
CA SER A 342 -12.66 -13.86 41.69
C SER A 342 -13.06 -12.53 42.36
N ASP A 343 -13.66 -11.62 41.60
CA ASP A 343 -14.07 -10.31 42.13
C ASP A 343 -15.27 -10.43 43.08
N GLU A 344 -16.17 -11.37 42.82
CA GLU A 344 -17.29 -11.68 43.72
C GLU A 344 -16.80 -12.34 45.02
N ALA A 345 -15.87 -13.29 44.94
CA ALA A 345 -15.24 -13.89 46.11
C ALA A 345 -14.53 -12.84 46.97
N LYS A 346 -13.79 -11.91 46.36
CA LYS A 346 -13.13 -10.79 47.08
C LYS A 346 -14.14 -9.85 47.74
N LYS A 347 -15.29 -9.59 47.11
CA LYS A 347 -16.37 -8.80 47.73
C LYS A 347 -16.99 -9.52 48.91
N GLN A 348 -17.25 -10.82 48.80
CA GLN A 348 -17.77 -11.62 49.91
C GLN A 348 -16.78 -11.71 51.07
N GLU A 349 -15.48 -11.83 50.80
CA GLU A 349 -14.44 -11.86 51.84
C GLU A 349 -14.33 -10.50 52.56
N LYS A 350 -14.39 -9.39 51.83
CA LYS A 350 -14.45 -8.03 52.41
C LYS A 350 -15.70 -7.83 53.26
N ALA A 351 -16.85 -8.35 52.84
CA ALA A 351 -18.09 -8.29 53.62
C ALA A 351 -18.00 -9.12 54.91
N LYS A 352 -17.40 -10.31 54.86
CA LYS A 352 -17.15 -11.16 56.05
C LYS A 352 -16.15 -10.50 57.02
N LYS A 353 -15.09 -9.86 56.52
CA LYS A 353 -14.13 -9.10 57.35
C LYS A 353 -14.78 -7.89 58.03
N LYS A 354 -15.65 -7.15 57.33
CA LYS A 354 -16.42 -6.05 57.93
C LYS A 354 -17.37 -6.52 59.03
N LYS A 355 -18.02 -7.68 58.86
CA LYS A 355 -18.89 -8.26 59.90
C LYS A 355 -18.11 -8.78 61.12
N LYS A 356 -16.89 -9.27 60.95
CA LYS A 356 -16.01 -9.69 62.06
C LYS A 356 -15.42 -8.55 62.89
N MET A 357 -15.33 -7.33 62.33
CA MET A 357 -14.88 -6.14 63.07
C MET A 357 -16.03 -5.41 63.79
N ALA A 358 -17.27 -5.87 63.63
CA ALA A 358 -18.47 -5.26 64.23
C ALA A 358 -18.99 -6.02 65.47
N PHE A 359 -18.19 -6.94 66.01
CA PHE A 359 -18.46 -7.66 67.26
C PHE A 359 -17.28 -7.52 68.22
#